data_AF-A0A2V9DG16-F1
#
_entry.id   AF-A0A2V9DG16-F1
#
_cell.length_a   1.000
_cell.length_b   1.000
_cell.length_c   1.000
_cell.angle_alpha   90.00
_cell.angle_beta   90.00
_cell.angle_gamma   90.00
#
_symmetry.space_group_name_H-M   'P 1'
#
loop_
_entity.id
_entity.type
_entity.pdbx_description
1 polymer ?
#
loop_
_entity_poly.entity_id
_entity_poly.type
_entity_poly.pdbx_seq_one_letter_code
_entity_poly.pdbx_strand_id
1 'polypeptide(L)' 'SLRTTNAIERLQLEFRRRVKTQGALPGETAALRLLFGLLASGQIRLRRIKGFREINEKHEAAA' A
#
# COMPACT_ATOMS: atom_id res chain seq x y z
N SER A 1 -14.92 8.61 1.41
CA SER A 1 -14.18 8.80 2.66
C SER A 1 -12.73 8.37 2.48
N LEU A 2 -11.81 9.34 2.46
CA LEU A 2 -10.36 9.11 2.49
C LEU A 2 -9.85 8.70 3.88
N ARG A 3 -10.72 8.80 4.89
CA ARG A 3 -10.49 8.39 6.28
C ARG A 3 -10.67 6.88 6.50
N THR A 4 -10.65 6.08 5.43
CA THR A 4 -10.84 4.62 5.53
C THR A 4 -9.50 3.91 5.33
N THR A 5 -9.23 2.91 6.17
CA THR A 5 -8.02 2.07 6.15
C THR A 5 -8.02 1.02 5.04
N ASN A 6 -9.10 0.93 4.26
CA ASN A 6 -9.33 -0.08 3.23
C ASN A 6 -8.16 -0.17 2.21
N ALA A 7 -7.51 0.94 1.87
CA ALA A 7 -6.35 0.89 0.97
C ALA A 7 -5.15 0.16 1.61
N ILE A 8 -4.89 0.40 2.90
CA ILE A 8 -3.80 -0.21 3.67
C ILE A 8 -4.12 -1.68 3.94
N GLU A 9 -5.35 -2.00 4.36
CA GLU A 9 -5.79 -3.38 4.60
C GLU A 9 -5.68 -4.23 3.35
N ARG A 10 -6.09 -3.70 2.19
CA ARG A 10 -5.97 -4.39 0.90
C ARG A 10 -4.52 -4.61 0.49
N LEU A 11 -3.65 -3.62 0.70
CA LEU A 11 -2.21 -3.78 0.47
C LEU A 11 -1.64 -4.90 1.34
N GLN A 12 -1.96 -4.91 2.63
CA GLN A 12 -1.47 -5.92 3.56
C GLN A 12 -2.00 -7.33 3.24
N LEU A 13 -3.25 -7.43 2.77
CA LEU A 13 -3.84 -8.71 2.32
C LEU A 13 -3.13 -9.24 1.07
N GLU A 14 -2.88 -8.39 0.07
CA GLU A 14 -2.14 -8.79 -1.14
C GLU A 14 -0.69 -9.17 -0.81
N PHE A 15 -0.02 -8.40 0.06
CA PHE A 15 1.31 -8.75 0.53
C PHE A 15 1.33 -10.14 1.16
N ARG A 16 0.46 -10.40 2.16
CA ARG A 16 0.34 -11.72 2.80
C ARG A 16 0.04 -12.84 1.80
N ARG A 17 -0.81 -12.59 0.79
CA ARG A 17 -1.12 -13.57 -0.26
C ARG A 17 0.10 -13.92 -1.11
N ARG A 18 0.93 -12.93 -1.47
CA ARG A 18 2.13 -13.11 -2.30
C ARG A 18 3.27 -13.80 -1.56
N VAL A 19 3.38 -13.56 -0.26
CA VAL A 19 4.48 -14.09 0.56
C VAL A 19 4.08 -15.33 1.36
N LYS A 20 2.84 -15.84 1.21
CA LYS A 20 2.31 -16.95 2.01
C LYS A 20 3.17 -18.23 2.01
N THR A 21 3.95 -18.45 0.94
CA THR A 21 4.81 -19.63 0.78
C THR A 21 6.27 -19.35 1.15
N GLN A 22 6.62 -18.08 1.35
CA GLN A 22 7.92 -17.71 1.89
C GLN A 22 7.82 -17.91 3.40
N GLY A 23 8.77 -18.65 3.99
CA GLY A 23 8.78 -18.92 5.43
C GLY A 23 8.87 -17.63 6.26
N ALA A 24 9.15 -17.76 7.56
CA ALA A 24 9.31 -16.60 8.42
C ALA A 24 10.38 -15.64 7.85
N LEU A 25 10.01 -14.37 7.69
CA LEU A 25 10.94 -13.35 7.23
C LEU A 25 11.97 -13.10 8.35
N PRO A 26 13.27 -13.01 8.03
CA PRO A 26 14.34 -12.91 9.04
C PRO A 26 14.36 -11.58 9.81
N GLY A 27 13.46 -10.64 9.48
CA GLY A 27 13.31 -9.36 10.17
C GLY A 27 12.56 -8.32 9.34
N GLU A 28 12.38 -7.14 9.92
CA GLU A 28 11.61 -6.03 9.34
C GLU A 28 12.18 -5.55 8.01
N THR A 29 13.50 -5.44 7.91
CA THR A 29 14.17 -5.01 6.67
C THR A 29 13.90 -5.97 5.50
N ALA A 30 13.82 -7.28 5.77
CA ALA A 30 13.49 -8.27 4.75
C ALA A 30 12.03 -8.12 4.29
N ALA A 31 11.11 -7.88 5.22
CA ALA A 31 9.71 -7.61 4.91
C ALA A 31 9.54 -6.34 4.05
N LEU A 32 10.24 -5.26 4.40
CA LEU A 32 10.20 -4.01 3.63
C LEU A 32 10.77 -4.19 2.23
N ARG A 33 11.94 -4.81 2.10
CA ARG A 33 12.55 -5.10 0.79
C ARG A 33 11.62 -5.90 -0.10
N LEU A 34 10.96 -6.92 0.46
CA LEU A 34 10.02 -7.75 -0.28
C LEU A 34 8.76 -6.97 -0.66
N LEU A 35 8.17 -6.20 0.25
CA LEU A 35 7.00 -5.37 -0.03
C LEU A 35 7.27 -4.41 -1.20
N PHE A 36 8.37 -3.66 -1.15
CA PHE A 36 8.72 -2.71 -2.20
C PHE A 36 9.19 -3.40 -3.48
N GLY A 37 9.86 -4.55 -3.38
CA GLY A 37 10.24 -5.35 -4.54
C GLY A 37 9.02 -5.89 -5.31
N LEU A 38 8.00 -6.39 -4.60
CA LEU A 38 6.73 -6.84 -5.18
C LEU A 38 5.93 -5.69 -5.81
N LEU A 39 6.05 -4.49 -5.24
CA LEU A 39 5.44 -3.27 -5.81
C LEU A 39 6.17 -2.85 -7.09
N ALA A 40 7.50 -2.77 -7.06
CA ALA A 40 8.33 -2.38 -8.20
C ALA A 40 8.23 -3.37 -9.36
N SER A 41 8.13 -4.67 -9.06
CA SER A 41 7.93 -5.72 -10.08
C SER A 41 6.51 -5.77 -10.64
N GLY A 42 5.57 -5.00 -10.07
CA GLY A 42 4.17 -4.97 -10.48
C GLY A 42 3.36 -6.20 -10.07
N GLN A 43 3.91 -7.09 -9.24
CA GLN A 43 3.21 -8.24 -8.67
C GLN A 43 2.15 -7.81 -7.64
N ILE A 44 2.39 -6.69 -6.95
CA ILE A 44 1.39 -5.94 -6.19
C ILE A 44 1.10 -4.65 -6.95
N ARG A 45 -0.19 -4.38 -7.23
CA ARG A 45 -0.62 -3.14 -7.89
C ARG A 45 -1.48 -2.31 -6.95
N LEU A 46 -1.04 -1.09 -6.68
CA LEU A 46 -1.83 -0.13 -5.91
C LEU A 46 -3.02 0.37 -6.75
N ARG A 47 -4.18 0.47 -6.12
CA ARG A 47 -5.36 1.07 -6.77
C ARG A 47 -5.39 2.56 -6.53
N ARG A 48 -5.91 3.29 -7.52
CA ARG A 48 -6.16 4.73 -7.41
C ARG A 48 -7.06 5.01 -6.20
N ILE A 49 -6.60 5.91 -5.34
CA ILE A 49 -7.39 6.40 -4.21
C ILE A 49 -8.39 7.44 -4.76
N LYS A 50 -9.69 7.19 -4.54
CA LYS A 50 -10.74 8.15 -4.91
C LYS A 50 -10.66 9.37 -3.98
N GLY A 51 -10.82 10.56 -4.56
CA GLY A 51 -10.83 11.82 -3.83
C GLY A 51 -9.48 12.44 -3.50
N PHE A 52 -8.37 11.84 -3.95
CA PHE A 52 -7.03 12.38 -3.69
C PHE A 52 -6.83 13.82 -4.21
N ARG A 53 -7.35 14.14 -5.41
CA ARG A 53 -7.26 15.50 -5.98
C ARG A 53 -8.07 16.52 -5.17
N GLU A 54 -9.24 16.11 -4.71
CA GLU A 54 -10.15 16.95 -3.92
C GLU A 54 -9.55 17.30 -2.53
N ILE A 55 -8.58 16.53 -2.02
CA ILE A 55 -7.83 16.89 -0.80
C ILE A 55 -6.93 18.10 -1.09
N ASN A 56 -6.20 18.08 -2.20
CA ASN A 56 -5.23 19.12 -2.51
C ASN A 56 -5.94 20.47 -2.75
N GLU A 57 -7.03 20.45 -3.51
CA GLU A 57 -7.86 21.62 -3.77
C GLU A 57 -8.43 22.23 -2.47
N LYS A 58 -8.87 21.39 -1.52
CA LYS A 58 -9.34 21.86 -0.21
C LYS A 58 -8.22 22.40 0.68
N HIS A 59 -7.03 21.85 0.58
CA HIS A 59 -5.86 22.33 1.32
C HIS A 59 -5.37 23.67 0.79
N GLU A 60 -5.33 23.84 -0.54
CA GLU A 60 -4.97 25.11 -1.19
C GLU A 60 -6.04 26.19 -0.96
N ALA A 61 -7.33 25.86 -0.97
CA ALA A 61 -8.39 26.82 -0.68
C ALA A 61 -8.49 27.23 0.80
N ALA A 62 -7.87 26.47 1.70
CA ALA A 62 -7.82 26.76 3.14
C ALA A 62 -6.53 27.48 3.56
N ALA A 63 -5.58 27.65 2.65
CA ALA A 63 -4.32 28.38 2.82
C ALA A 63 -4.44 29.80 2.25
#